data_AF-A0A831P5H0-F1
#
_entry.id   AF-A0A831P5H0-F1
#
_cell.length_a   1.000
_cell.length_b   1.000
_cell.length_c   1.000
_cell.angle_alpha   90.00
_cell.angle_beta   90.00
_cell.angle_gamma   90.00
#
_symmetry.space_group_name_H-M   'P 1'
#
loop_
_entity.id
_entity.type
_entity.pdbx_description
1 polymer ?
#
loop_
_entity_poly.entity_id
_entity_poly.type
_entity_poly.pdbx_seq_one_letter_code
_entity_poly.pdbx_strand_id
1 'polypeptide(L)'
;MCGRCRSWILPAAASCSMTRVHGWRRRRRVSDPGVTEQLRAAAALLLQPPDERTSSILQSASGERLDPGEARQDFYDTFCIPRSGRYIPPYRHVMLGARELRDYWYFPPPRYNGGDGLVSWYETIGFDVSRLNADVLLTGPNRPLDHLGYLLAFLSTVARSTDENSELFELGSTFAEEFLSEWPRRYVSLLSRANSVYLHLVADALNEALDRVNEYFPPQAIKNVEDMQGETSGVVAD
;
A
#
# COMPACT_ATOMS: atom_id res chain seq x y z
N MET A 1 2.01 -34.12 -10.84
CA MET A 1 1.49 -33.92 -12.21
C MET A 1 1.84 -32.50 -12.63
N CYS A 2 2.50 -32.29 -13.76
CA CYS A 2 3.04 -30.97 -14.15
C CYS A 2 2.28 -30.40 -15.36
N GLY A 3 1.81 -29.15 -15.25
CA GLY A 3 1.30 -28.33 -16.36
C GLY A 3 1.86 -26.91 -16.23
N ARG A 4 3.06 -26.66 -16.75
CA ARG A 4 3.32 -26.06 -18.08
C ARG A 4 2.82 -24.61 -18.20
N CYS A 5 3.76 -23.70 -17.97
CA CYS A 5 3.71 -22.31 -18.41
C CYS A 5 3.35 -22.20 -19.90
N ARG A 6 2.65 -21.13 -20.29
CA ARG A 6 2.52 -20.72 -21.69
C ARG A 6 3.36 -19.48 -21.93
N SER A 7 4.42 -19.60 -22.73
CA SER A 7 5.17 -18.45 -23.25
C SER A 7 4.44 -17.82 -24.43
N TRP A 8 4.69 -16.53 -24.64
CA TRP A 8 4.19 -15.79 -25.80
C TRP A 8 5.17 -15.95 -26.97
N ILE A 9 4.82 -16.76 -27.96
CA ILE A 9 5.51 -16.82 -29.26
C ILE A 9 4.46 -16.75 -30.37
N LEU A 10 4.60 -15.74 -31.24
CA LEU A 10 3.77 -15.53 -32.42
C LEU A 10 4.20 -16.46 -33.57
N PRO A 11 3.28 -17.10 -34.31
CA PRO A 11 3.57 -17.66 -35.62
C PRO A 11 3.42 -16.59 -36.73
N ALA A 12 4.23 -16.70 -37.79
CA ALA A 12 4.24 -15.80 -38.94
C ALA A 12 3.72 -16.48 -40.22
N ALA A 13 3.35 -15.65 -41.23
CA ALA A 13 2.85 -16.00 -42.58
C ALA A 13 1.45 -16.66 -42.63
N ALA A 14 0.53 -16.41 -43.58
CA ALA A 14 0.29 -15.35 -44.60
C ALA A 14 -1.23 -15.43 -45.00
N SER A 15 -1.87 -14.67 -45.91
CA SER A 15 -1.48 -13.62 -46.87
C SER A 15 -2.71 -12.77 -47.32
N CYS A 16 -2.50 -11.87 -48.29
CA CYS A 16 -3.48 -11.31 -49.26
C CYS A 16 -4.83 -10.65 -48.84
N SER A 17 -4.85 -9.32 -49.04
CA SER A 17 -5.84 -8.58 -49.86
C SER A 17 -6.79 -7.57 -49.18
N MET A 18 -6.41 -6.30 -49.36
CA MET A 18 -7.20 -5.05 -49.56
C MET A 18 -8.37 -4.64 -48.64
N THR A 19 -8.36 -3.32 -48.37
CA THR A 19 -9.49 -2.44 -48.01
C THR A 19 -10.29 -2.73 -46.73
N ARG A 20 -9.86 -2.11 -45.63
CA ARG A 20 -10.37 -0.77 -45.25
C ARG A 20 -9.45 -0.09 -44.24
N VAL A 21 -9.19 1.20 -44.44
CA VAL A 21 -8.56 2.04 -43.42
C VAL A 21 -9.58 2.24 -42.30
N HIS A 22 -9.53 1.40 -41.27
CA HIS A 22 -10.18 1.69 -40.01
C HIS A 22 -9.16 2.40 -39.13
N GLY A 23 -9.42 3.69 -38.89
CA GLY A 23 -8.58 4.53 -38.08
C GLY A 23 -8.36 3.86 -36.73
N TRP A 24 -7.12 3.47 -36.46
CA TRP A 24 -6.73 2.96 -35.17
C TRP A 24 -7.03 4.07 -34.16
N ARG A 25 -8.12 3.90 -33.40
CA ARG A 25 -8.33 4.68 -32.18
C ARG A 25 -7.05 4.49 -31.38
N ARG A 26 -6.22 5.53 -31.29
CA ARG A 26 -5.10 5.55 -30.36
C ARG A 26 -5.74 5.23 -29.00
N ARG A 27 -5.54 4.00 -28.49
CA ARG A 27 -5.73 3.76 -27.06
C ARG A 27 -4.86 4.83 -26.42
N ARG A 28 -5.48 5.79 -25.72
CA ARG A 28 -4.70 6.70 -24.88
C ARG A 28 -3.87 5.75 -24.03
N ARG A 29 -2.54 5.84 -24.11
CA ARG A 29 -1.72 5.38 -23.00
C ARG A 29 -2.24 6.20 -21.83
N VAL A 30 -3.00 5.57 -20.94
CA VAL A 30 -3.16 6.10 -19.61
C VAL A 30 -1.71 6.15 -19.11
N SER A 31 -1.22 7.36 -18.86
CA SER A 31 0.08 7.53 -18.22
C SER A 31 0.04 6.72 -16.94
N ASP A 32 1.05 5.89 -16.74
CA ASP A 32 1.25 5.16 -15.48
C ASP A 32 1.11 6.18 -14.33
N PRO A 33 0.14 6.03 -13.42
CA PRO A 33 -0.04 7.01 -12.36
C PRO A 33 1.23 7.09 -11.52
N GLY A 34 1.60 8.30 -11.10
CA GLY A 34 2.77 8.48 -10.26
C GLY A 34 2.60 7.76 -8.92
N VAL A 35 3.73 7.48 -8.27
CA VAL A 35 3.75 6.89 -6.91
C VAL A 35 2.83 7.67 -5.96
N THR A 36 2.87 9.01 -6.02
CA THR A 36 2.00 9.91 -5.27
C THR A 36 0.52 9.60 -5.44
N GLU A 37 0.04 9.42 -6.68
CA GLU A 37 -1.35 9.06 -6.98
C GLU A 37 -1.71 7.64 -6.54
N GLN A 38 -0.82 6.67 -6.77
CA GLN A 38 -1.02 5.26 -6.40
C GLN A 38 -1.16 5.11 -4.88
N LEU A 39 -0.21 5.66 -4.12
CA LEU A 39 -0.23 5.64 -2.64
C LEU A 39 -1.46 6.37 -2.09
N ARG A 40 -1.87 7.49 -2.70
CA ARG A 40 -3.09 8.22 -2.31
C ARG A 40 -4.37 7.45 -2.59
N ALA A 41 -4.44 6.73 -3.71
CA ALA A 41 -5.58 5.91 -4.07
C ALA A 41 -5.71 4.70 -3.12
N ALA A 42 -4.60 4.00 -2.86
CA ALA A 42 -4.55 2.89 -1.92
C ALA A 42 -4.89 3.32 -0.47
N ALA A 43 -4.42 4.51 -0.04
CA ALA A 43 -4.84 5.10 1.21
C ALA A 43 -6.36 5.37 1.25
N ALA A 44 -6.94 5.93 0.19
CA ALA A 44 -8.38 6.20 0.12
C ALA A 44 -9.23 4.93 0.22
N LEU A 45 -8.82 3.82 -0.40
CA LEU A 45 -9.51 2.52 -0.33
C LEU A 45 -9.60 1.94 1.09
N LEU A 46 -8.67 2.33 1.99
CA LEU A 46 -8.68 1.93 3.40
C LEU A 46 -9.31 2.97 4.33
N LEU A 47 -9.62 4.17 3.84
CA LEU A 47 -10.09 5.30 4.64
C LEU A 47 -11.50 5.75 4.30
N GLN A 48 -12.02 5.45 3.11
CA GLN A 48 -13.34 5.88 2.64
C GLN A 48 -14.12 4.69 2.09
N PRO A 49 -15.43 4.57 2.40
CA PRO A 49 -16.29 3.61 1.73
C PRO A 49 -16.32 3.92 0.22
N PRO A 50 -16.28 2.90 -0.66
CA PRO A 50 -16.34 3.12 -2.09
C PRO A 50 -17.64 3.84 -2.46
N ASP A 51 -17.52 4.90 -3.25
CA ASP A 51 -18.64 5.55 -3.93
C ASP A 51 -18.91 4.89 -5.30
N GLU A 52 -19.94 5.34 -6.01
CA GLU A 52 -20.28 4.82 -7.35
C GLU A 52 -19.10 4.94 -8.32
N ARG A 53 -18.34 6.04 -8.24
CA ARG A 53 -17.19 6.30 -9.10
C ARG A 53 -16.05 5.33 -8.81
N THR A 54 -15.70 5.14 -7.55
CA THR A 54 -14.65 4.20 -7.10
C THR A 54 -15.04 2.78 -7.47
N SER A 55 -16.28 2.39 -7.22
CA SER A 55 -16.83 1.08 -7.61
C SER A 55 -16.73 0.85 -9.13
N SER A 56 -17.11 1.85 -9.93
CA SER A 56 -17.02 1.81 -11.40
C SER A 56 -15.58 1.70 -11.90
N ILE A 57 -14.62 2.36 -11.26
CA ILE A 57 -13.19 2.25 -11.58
C ILE A 57 -12.67 0.85 -11.27
N LEU A 58 -12.94 0.30 -10.07
CA LEU A 58 -12.52 -1.03 -9.65
C LEU A 58 -13.11 -2.13 -10.57
N GLN A 59 -14.41 -2.05 -10.87
CA GLN A 59 -15.08 -2.93 -11.84
C GLN A 59 -14.48 -2.82 -13.25
N SER A 60 -14.15 -1.61 -13.71
CA SER A 60 -13.56 -1.41 -15.05
C SER A 60 -12.13 -1.94 -15.15
N ALA A 61 -11.38 -1.94 -14.05
CA ALA A 61 -10.01 -2.44 -13.99
C ALA A 61 -9.96 -3.97 -13.97
N SER A 62 -10.82 -4.62 -13.19
CA SER A 62 -10.86 -6.09 -13.05
C SER A 62 -11.67 -6.80 -14.13
N GLY A 63 -12.71 -6.15 -14.65
CA GLY A 63 -13.75 -6.80 -15.45
C GLY A 63 -14.74 -7.64 -14.63
N GLU A 64 -14.58 -7.69 -13.30
CA GLU A 64 -15.50 -8.40 -12.41
C GLU A 64 -16.74 -7.56 -12.08
N ARG A 65 -17.86 -8.23 -11.81
CA ARG A 65 -19.08 -7.53 -11.39
C ARG A 65 -18.96 -7.14 -9.93
N LEU A 66 -18.88 -5.85 -9.67
CA LEU A 66 -18.92 -5.29 -8.33
C LEU A 66 -20.32 -4.67 -8.07
N ASP A 67 -20.98 -5.07 -6.98
CA ASP A 67 -22.17 -4.37 -6.50
C ASP A 67 -21.76 -3.23 -5.54
N PRO A 68 -22.16 -1.96 -5.78
CA PRO A 68 -21.75 -0.84 -4.94
C PRO A 68 -22.27 -0.91 -3.49
N GLY A 69 -23.42 -1.55 -3.27
CA GLY A 69 -23.99 -1.74 -1.93
C GLY A 69 -23.22 -2.79 -1.13
N GLU A 70 -22.92 -3.93 -1.76
CA GLU A 70 -22.09 -4.99 -1.19
C GLU A 70 -20.67 -4.50 -0.90
N ALA A 71 -20.01 -3.82 -1.85
CA ALA A 71 -18.68 -3.25 -1.67
C ALA A 71 -18.62 -2.22 -0.53
N ARG A 72 -19.66 -1.41 -0.37
CA ARG A 72 -19.77 -0.46 0.75
C ARG A 72 -19.95 -1.18 2.09
N GLN A 73 -20.73 -2.25 2.14
CA GLN A 73 -20.92 -3.06 3.34
C GLN A 73 -19.62 -3.79 3.73
N ASP A 74 -18.92 -4.37 2.75
CA ASP A 74 -17.63 -5.03 2.92
C ASP A 74 -16.56 -4.09 3.50
N PHE A 75 -16.50 -2.84 3.05
CA PHE A 75 -15.64 -1.81 3.63
C PHE A 75 -15.89 -1.65 5.14
N TYR A 76 -17.15 -1.45 5.55
CA TYR A 76 -17.50 -1.23 6.95
C TYR A 76 -17.24 -2.46 7.81
N ASP A 77 -17.66 -3.64 7.34
CA ASP A 77 -17.51 -4.91 8.04
C ASP A 77 -16.04 -5.34 8.20
N THR A 78 -15.15 -4.91 7.30
CA THR A 78 -13.74 -5.31 7.31
C THR A 78 -12.86 -4.29 8.02
N PHE A 79 -13.05 -2.99 7.76
CA PHE A 79 -12.10 -1.94 8.20
C PHE A 79 -12.61 -1.10 9.38
N CYS A 80 -13.92 -0.96 9.57
CA CYS A 80 -14.49 0.05 10.49
C CYS A 80 -15.18 -0.51 11.73
N ILE A 81 -15.68 -1.75 11.71
CA ILE A 81 -16.55 -2.28 12.78
C ILE A 81 -15.85 -3.47 13.50
N PRO A 82 -15.15 -3.25 14.64
CA PRO A 82 -14.49 -4.32 15.40
C PRO A 82 -15.39 -5.44 15.94
N ARG A 83 -16.72 -5.27 15.89
CA ARG A 83 -17.70 -6.31 16.27
C ARG A 83 -18.15 -7.18 15.09
N SER A 84 -17.74 -6.84 13.86
CA SER A 84 -17.96 -7.68 12.68
C SER A 84 -17.10 -8.94 12.78
N GLY A 85 -17.67 -10.10 12.45
CA GLY A 85 -16.91 -11.35 12.30
C GLY A 85 -15.94 -11.35 11.11
N ARG A 86 -15.96 -10.29 10.28
CA ARG A 86 -15.09 -10.09 9.11
C ARG A 86 -14.03 -9.01 9.33
N TYR A 87 -13.96 -8.42 10.53
CA TYR A 87 -13.06 -7.32 10.84
C TYR A 87 -11.58 -7.74 10.76
N ILE A 88 -10.79 -7.00 9.99
CA ILE A 88 -9.34 -7.19 9.86
C ILE A 88 -8.66 -5.85 10.20
N PRO A 89 -8.02 -5.72 11.37
CA PRO A 89 -7.52 -4.44 11.88
C PRO A 89 -6.34 -3.90 11.04
N PRO A 90 -6.47 -2.72 10.40
CA PRO A 90 -5.46 -2.12 9.53
C PRO A 90 -4.27 -1.46 10.26
N TYR A 91 -3.93 -1.90 11.48
CA TYR A 91 -2.97 -1.23 12.36
C TYR A 91 -1.66 -2.03 12.52
N ARG A 92 -0.50 -1.39 12.39
CA ARG A 92 0.82 -2.03 12.55
C ARG A 92 0.96 -2.78 13.87
N HIS A 93 0.70 -2.11 15.00
CA HIS A 93 0.84 -2.70 16.34
C HIS A 93 -0.07 -3.91 16.56
N VAL A 94 -1.24 -3.94 15.90
CA VAL A 94 -2.16 -5.09 15.96
C VAL A 94 -1.65 -6.22 15.08
N MET A 95 -1.26 -5.93 13.84
CA MET A 95 -0.81 -6.92 12.86
C MET A 95 0.53 -7.58 13.23
N LEU A 96 1.43 -6.86 13.91
CA LEU A 96 2.64 -7.44 14.49
C LEU A 96 2.34 -8.38 15.67
N GLY A 97 1.26 -8.14 16.41
CA GLY A 97 0.79 -9.01 17.50
C GLY A 97 -0.19 -10.12 17.06
N ALA A 98 -0.60 -10.13 15.79
CA ALA A 98 -1.59 -11.06 15.25
C ALA A 98 -1.04 -12.49 15.17
N ARG A 99 -1.92 -13.48 15.36
CA ARG A 99 -1.59 -14.91 15.36
C ARG A 99 -2.60 -15.70 14.55
N GLU A 100 -2.12 -16.49 13.58
CA GLU A 100 -2.94 -17.52 12.96
C GLU A 100 -3.13 -18.67 13.97
N LEU A 101 -4.39 -18.97 14.28
CA LEU A 101 -4.81 -20.17 15.01
C LEU A 101 -5.50 -21.10 14.01
N ARG A 102 -5.73 -22.37 14.38
CA ARG A 102 -6.13 -23.43 13.43
C ARG A 102 -7.25 -23.05 12.47
N ASP A 103 -8.29 -22.39 12.99
CA ASP A 103 -9.53 -22.11 12.26
C ASP A 103 -9.82 -20.60 12.12
N TYR A 104 -9.00 -19.72 12.73
CA TYR A 104 -9.24 -18.27 12.74
C TYR A 104 -7.98 -17.46 13.08
N TRP A 105 -8.00 -16.17 12.74
CA TRP A 105 -6.97 -15.21 13.14
C TRP A 105 -7.32 -14.54 14.46
N TYR A 106 -6.38 -14.57 15.41
CA TYR A 106 -6.44 -13.77 16.62
C TYR A 106 -5.72 -12.43 16.39
N PHE A 107 -6.43 -11.35 16.64
CA PHE A 107 -5.87 -10.00 16.67
C PHE A 107 -5.94 -9.46 18.12
N PRO A 108 -4.85 -8.89 18.67
CA PRO A 108 -4.93 -8.16 19.92
C PRO A 108 -5.82 -6.90 19.76
N PRO A 109 -6.44 -6.39 20.85
CA PRO A 109 -7.27 -5.20 20.76
C PRO A 109 -6.44 -3.97 20.33
N PRO A 110 -6.92 -3.16 19.37
CA PRO A 110 -6.29 -1.89 19.03
C PRO A 110 -6.15 -0.99 20.26
N ARG A 111 -4.98 -0.37 20.44
CA ARG A 111 -4.70 0.54 21.55
C ARG A 111 -4.62 1.97 21.05
N TYR A 112 -5.14 2.90 21.84
CA TYR A 112 -5.11 4.33 21.50
C TYR A 112 -3.69 4.91 21.35
N ASN A 113 -2.71 4.30 22.03
CA ASN A 113 -1.28 4.65 21.91
C ASN A 113 -0.55 3.88 20.78
N GLY A 114 -1.31 3.21 19.90
CA GLY A 114 -0.78 2.54 18.72
C GLY A 114 -0.23 3.58 17.74
N GLY A 115 1.08 3.55 17.52
CA GLY A 115 1.73 4.51 16.64
C GLY A 115 2.14 5.83 17.28
N ASP A 116 2.21 5.97 18.62
CA ASP A 116 2.74 7.18 19.27
C ASP A 116 4.12 7.60 18.73
N GLY A 117 4.96 6.63 18.34
CA GLY A 117 6.26 6.87 17.72
C GLY A 117 6.21 7.54 16.33
N LEU A 118 5.03 7.64 15.70
CA LEU A 118 4.82 8.33 14.41
C LEU A 118 4.59 9.83 14.55
N VAL A 119 4.35 10.35 15.76
CA VAL A 119 4.03 11.78 15.99
C VAL A 119 5.14 12.67 15.43
N SER A 120 6.41 12.40 15.78
CA SER A 120 7.56 13.18 15.29
C SER A 120 7.70 13.14 13.77
N TRP A 121 7.51 11.96 13.15
CA TRP A 121 7.56 11.79 11.70
C TRP A 121 6.50 12.61 10.98
N TYR A 122 5.27 12.61 11.52
CA TYR A 122 4.16 13.39 10.98
C TYR A 122 4.40 14.89 11.15
N GLU A 123 4.90 15.31 12.32
CA GLU A 123 5.26 16.71 12.60
C GLU A 123 6.38 17.23 11.69
N THR A 124 7.39 16.41 11.34
CA THR A 124 8.53 16.79 10.47
C THR A 124 8.10 17.46 9.16
N ILE A 125 6.99 17.02 8.56
CA ILE A 125 6.47 17.57 7.30
C ILE A 125 5.11 18.27 7.46
N GLY A 126 4.65 18.48 8.69
CA GLY A 126 3.32 19.04 8.98
C GLY A 126 2.16 18.16 8.51
N PHE A 127 2.34 16.83 8.45
CA PHE A 127 1.30 15.88 8.07
C PHE A 127 0.28 15.71 9.19
N ASP A 128 -0.93 16.20 8.96
CA ASP A 128 -2.03 16.15 9.92
C ASP A 128 -3.08 15.11 9.49
N VAL A 129 -3.03 13.95 10.15
CA VAL A 129 -4.00 12.85 9.96
C VAL A 129 -5.47 13.28 10.16
N SER A 130 -5.78 14.41 10.80
CA SER A 130 -7.16 14.90 10.96
C SER A 130 -7.71 15.60 9.72
N ARG A 131 -6.83 15.98 8.79
CA ARG A 131 -7.18 16.61 7.50
C ARG A 131 -7.37 15.60 6.38
N LEU A 132 -7.09 14.32 6.63
CA LEU A 132 -7.39 13.25 5.69
C LEU A 132 -8.91 13.11 5.57
N ASN A 133 -9.41 13.05 4.33
CA ASN A 133 -10.78 12.63 4.08
C ASN A 133 -10.89 11.14 4.42
N ALA A 134 -11.51 10.83 5.55
CA ALA A 134 -11.74 9.48 6.04
C ALA A 134 -13.17 9.36 6.57
N ASP A 135 -13.72 8.15 6.59
CA ASP A 135 -15.04 7.86 7.16
C ASP A 135 -15.08 8.23 8.65
N VAL A 136 -16.24 8.71 9.10
CA VAL A 136 -16.44 9.18 10.48
C VAL A 136 -16.07 8.13 11.52
N LEU A 137 -16.21 6.83 11.22
CA LEU A 137 -15.83 5.74 12.11
C LEU A 137 -14.31 5.58 12.30
N LEU A 138 -13.51 6.15 11.39
CA LEU A 138 -12.05 6.20 11.46
C LEU A 138 -11.54 7.56 11.98
N THR A 139 -12.40 8.58 12.04
CA THR A 139 -12.05 9.90 12.61
C THR A 139 -12.38 9.97 14.10
N GLY A 140 -11.37 10.16 14.95
CA GLY A 140 -11.56 10.36 16.39
C GLY A 140 -10.26 10.80 17.08
N PRO A 141 -10.34 11.48 18.24
CA PRO A 141 -9.15 12.04 18.91
C PRO A 141 -8.17 10.96 19.39
N ASN A 142 -8.68 9.78 19.79
CA ASN A 142 -7.88 8.67 20.31
C ASN A 142 -7.62 7.59 19.23
N ARG A 143 -7.55 7.96 17.95
CA ARG A 143 -7.30 6.98 16.87
C ARG A 143 -5.82 6.58 16.84
N PRO A 144 -5.48 5.29 16.67
CA PRO A 144 -4.09 4.89 16.47
C PRO A 144 -3.53 5.53 15.20
N LEU A 145 -2.27 5.97 15.26
CA LEU A 145 -1.60 6.67 14.15
C LEU A 145 -1.01 5.71 13.12
N ASP A 146 -0.86 4.44 13.46
CA ASP A 146 -0.21 3.39 12.66
C ASP A 146 -1.15 2.58 11.77
N HIS A 147 -2.26 3.20 11.36
CA HIS A 147 -3.20 2.69 10.37
C HIS A 147 -2.56 2.69 8.97
N LEU A 148 -2.64 1.60 8.22
CA LEU A 148 -1.98 1.45 6.90
C LEU A 148 -2.33 2.60 5.95
N GLY A 149 -3.61 2.98 5.88
CA GLY A 149 -4.06 4.13 5.08
C GLY A 149 -3.42 5.48 5.48
N TYR A 150 -3.05 5.69 6.76
CA TYR A 150 -2.34 6.90 7.18
C TYR A 150 -0.86 6.85 6.77
N LEU A 151 -0.21 5.69 6.92
CA LEU A 151 1.18 5.49 6.49
C LEU A 151 1.34 5.69 4.97
N LEU A 152 0.40 5.17 4.17
CA LEU A 152 0.37 5.35 2.71
C LEU A 152 0.07 6.81 2.32
N ALA A 153 -0.83 7.49 3.04
CA ALA A 153 -1.09 8.92 2.82
C ALA A 153 0.08 9.82 3.22
N PHE A 154 0.84 9.44 4.26
CA PHE A 154 2.09 10.09 4.65
C PHE A 154 3.14 9.94 3.54
N LEU A 155 3.42 8.71 3.09
CA LEU A 155 4.39 8.47 2.02
C LEU A 155 3.97 9.10 0.68
N SER A 156 2.67 9.19 0.38
CA SER A 156 2.15 9.98 -0.75
C SER A 156 2.47 11.48 -0.61
N THR A 157 2.41 12.01 0.61
CA THR A 157 2.75 13.41 0.89
C THR A 157 4.25 13.65 0.76
N VAL A 158 5.08 12.71 1.25
CA VAL A 158 6.55 12.73 1.08
C VAL A 158 6.92 12.68 -0.41
N ALA A 159 6.43 11.69 -1.15
CA ALA A 159 6.76 11.46 -2.57
C ALA A 159 6.31 12.58 -3.52
N ARG A 160 5.42 13.48 -3.08
CA ARG A 160 5.05 14.69 -3.81
C ARG A 160 6.09 15.81 -3.69
N SER A 161 7.00 15.73 -2.72
CA SER A 161 7.95 16.80 -2.37
C SER A 161 9.42 16.34 -2.39
N THR A 162 9.68 15.08 -2.75
CA THR A 162 11.02 14.49 -2.91
C THR A 162 11.82 15.09 -4.07
N ASP A 163 11.17 15.38 -5.20
CA ASP A 163 11.82 15.99 -6.38
C ASP A 163 12.45 17.36 -6.08
N GLU A 164 11.98 18.04 -5.01
CA GLU A 164 12.45 19.35 -4.56
C GLU A 164 13.32 19.27 -3.29
N ASN A 165 13.36 18.12 -2.61
CA ASN A 165 14.09 17.95 -1.35
C ASN A 165 14.56 16.49 -1.14
N SER A 166 15.87 16.26 -1.26
CA SER A 166 16.50 14.95 -1.04
C SER A 166 16.39 14.45 0.41
N GLU A 167 16.32 15.34 1.42
CA GLU A 167 16.15 14.92 2.82
C GLU A 167 14.80 14.23 3.03
N LEU A 168 13.76 14.63 2.28
CA LEU A 168 12.47 13.96 2.29
C LEU A 168 12.51 12.58 1.64
N PHE A 169 13.41 12.35 0.67
CA PHE A 169 13.61 11.03 0.07
C PHE A 169 14.24 10.05 1.06
N GLU A 170 15.27 10.49 1.79
CA GLU A 170 15.91 9.72 2.86
C GLU A 170 14.93 9.46 4.02
N LEU A 171 14.12 10.46 4.40
CA LEU A 171 13.05 10.34 5.39
C LEU A 171 12.02 9.28 4.97
N GLY A 172 11.54 9.34 3.72
CA GLY A 172 10.56 8.39 3.19
C GLY A 172 11.08 6.96 3.12
N SER A 173 12.34 6.79 2.72
CA SER A 173 13.04 5.49 2.68
C SER A 173 13.17 4.89 4.08
N THR A 174 13.66 5.67 5.04
CA THR A 174 13.78 5.23 6.45
C THR A 174 12.42 4.89 7.05
N PHE A 175 11.38 5.70 6.78
CA PHE A 175 10.02 5.46 7.25
C PHE A 175 9.42 4.18 6.66
N ALA A 176 9.60 3.93 5.36
CA ALA A 176 9.11 2.73 4.70
C ALA A 176 9.74 1.46 5.30
N GLU A 177 11.05 1.48 5.53
CA GLU A 177 11.78 0.38 6.16
C GLU A 177 11.31 0.10 7.60
N GLU A 178 11.22 1.14 8.44
CA GLU A 178 10.81 0.99 9.85
C GLU A 178 9.33 0.59 9.98
N PHE A 179 8.43 1.19 9.20
CA PHE A 179 6.99 1.09 9.42
C PHE A 179 6.24 0.16 8.47
N LEU A 180 6.79 -0.25 7.31
CA LEU A 180 6.06 -1.04 6.30
C LEU A 180 6.74 -2.36 5.87
N SER A 181 7.91 -2.71 6.41
CA SER A 181 8.75 -3.83 5.93
C SER A 181 8.09 -5.22 5.83
N GLU A 182 7.29 -5.67 6.81
CA GLU A 182 6.71 -7.04 6.79
C GLU A 182 5.18 -7.09 6.89
N TRP A 183 4.60 -6.39 7.86
CA TRP A 183 3.18 -6.55 8.22
C TRP A 183 2.16 -6.17 7.13
N PRO A 184 2.38 -5.22 6.20
CA PRO A 184 1.38 -4.86 5.19
C PRO A 184 1.12 -6.00 4.21
N ARG A 185 2.14 -6.79 3.85
CA ARG A 185 1.96 -7.96 2.97
C ARG A 185 1.15 -9.06 3.65
N ARG A 186 1.34 -9.24 4.97
CA ARG A 186 0.50 -10.13 5.78
C ARG A 186 -0.95 -9.64 5.80
N TYR A 187 -1.17 -8.34 5.98
CA TYR A 187 -2.49 -7.71 5.96
C TYR A 187 -3.19 -7.92 4.59
N VAL A 188 -2.50 -7.64 3.49
CA VAL A 188 -3.02 -7.85 2.12
C VAL A 188 -3.34 -9.33 1.84
N SER A 189 -2.53 -10.26 2.34
CA SER A 189 -2.80 -11.71 2.27
C SER A 189 -4.08 -12.14 3.01
N LEU A 190 -4.51 -11.40 4.04
CA LEU A 190 -5.80 -11.64 4.69
C LEU A 190 -6.96 -11.12 3.83
N LEU A 191 -6.81 -9.95 3.19
CA LEU A 191 -7.82 -9.38 2.30
C LEU A 191 -8.03 -10.23 1.04
N SER A 192 -6.96 -10.75 0.44
CA SER A 192 -7.03 -11.64 -0.74
C SER A 192 -7.54 -13.07 -0.44
N ARG A 193 -7.78 -13.39 0.85
CA ARG A 193 -8.41 -14.64 1.31
C ARG A 193 -9.85 -14.41 1.81
N ALA A 194 -10.33 -13.16 1.86
CA ALA A 194 -11.67 -12.84 2.30
C ALA A 194 -12.69 -13.14 1.20
N ASN A 195 -13.87 -13.67 1.55
CA ASN A 195 -14.92 -13.97 0.56
C ASN A 195 -15.65 -12.69 0.09
N SER A 196 -14.97 -11.87 -0.72
CA SER A 196 -15.48 -10.62 -1.31
C SER A 196 -14.65 -10.21 -2.53
N VAL A 197 -15.35 -9.89 -3.63
CA VAL A 197 -14.74 -9.29 -4.82
C VAL A 197 -14.11 -7.93 -4.48
N TYR A 198 -14.79 -7.09 -3.69
CA TYR A 198 -14.27 -5.79 -3.28
C TYR A 198 -12.93 -5.92 -2.54
N LEU A 199 -12.83 -6.83 -1.57
CA LEU A 199 -11.63 -6.99 -0.75
C LEU A 199 -10.45 -7.56 -1.56
N HIS A 200 -10.70 -8.42 -2.56
CA HIS A 200 -9.66 -8.84 -3.50
C HIS A 200 -9.11 -7.64 -4.30
N LEU A 201 -9.97 -6.77 -4.83
CA LEU A 201 -9.54 -5.60 -5.60
C LEU A 201 -8.81 -4.56 -4.74
N VAL A 202 -9.19 -4.42 -3.46
CA VAL A 202 -8.43 -3.63 -2.47
C VAL A 202 -7.08 -4.29 -2.17
N ALA A 203 -7.01 -5.62 -2.05
CA ALA A 203 -5.77 -6.36 -1.84
C ALA A 203 -4.77 -6.16 -2.99
N ASP A 204 -5.25 -6.24 -4.25
CA ASP A 204 -4.43 -6.03 -5.44
C ASP A 204 -3.90 -4.58 -5.51
N ALA A 205 -4.77 -3.58 -5.33
CA ALA A 205 -4.37 -2.18 -5.32
C ALA A 205 -3.38 -1.84 -4.19
N LEU A 206 -3.49 -2.51 -3.04
CA LEU A 206 -2.52 -2.38 -1.94
C LEU A 206 -1.20 -3.08 -2.25
N ASN A 207 -1.21 -4.24 -2.91
CA ASN A 207 0.02 -4.89 -3.36
C ASN A 207 0.78 -3.99 -4.34
N GLU A 208 0.10 -3.46 -5.37
CA GLU A 208 0.70 -2.52 -6.32
C GLU A 208 1.27 -1.29 -5.60
N ALA A 209 0.51 -0.68 -4.68
CA ALA A 209 0.99 0.46 -3.90
C ALA A 209 2.21 0.13 -3.04
N LEU A 210 2.27 -1.06 -2.42
CA LEU A 210 3.41 -1.51 -1.62
C LEU A 210 4.63 -1.89 -2.48
N ASP A 211 4.42 -2.40 -3.70
CA ASP A 211 5.51 -2.60 -4.68
C ASP A 211 6.10 -1.24 -5.06
N ARG A 212 5.25 -0.23 -5.26
CA ARG A 212 5.65 1.15 -5.56
C ARG A 212 6.33 1.87 -4.41
N VAL A 213 5.97 1.58 -3.14
CA VAL A 213 6.77 1.99 -1.98
C VAL A 213 8.18 1.40 -2.10
N ASN A 214 8.31 0.09 -2.32
CA ASN A 214 9.63 -0.56 -2.38
C ASN A 214 10.48 -0.11 -3.58
N GLU A 215 9.86 0.24 -4.71
CA GLU A 215 10.55 0.79 -5.90
C GLU A 215 11.03 2.23 -5.68
N TYR A 216 10.22 3.08 -5.03
CA TYR A 216 10.50 4.51 -4.90
C TYR A 216 11.25 4.87 -3.61
N PHE A 217 11.01 4.14 -2.53
CA PHE A 217 11.61 4.29 -1.20
C PHE A 217 12.34 2.98 -0.83
N PRO A 218 13.45 2.64 -1.52
CA PRO A 218 14.15 1.39 -1.29
C PRO A 218 14.75 1.35 0.14
N PRO A 219 14.84 0.17 0.78
CA PRO A 219 15.52 0.03 2.06
C PRO A 219 16.95 0.54 2.00
N GLN A 220 17.39 1.22 3.06
CA GLN A 220 18.76 1.73 3.16
C GLN A 220 19.71 0.55 3.30
N ALA A 221 20.44 0.21 2.23
CA ALA A 221 21.47 -0.82 2.29
C ALA A 221 22.46 -0.44 3.40
N ILE A 222 22.58 -1.30 4.43
CA ILE A 222 23.47 -1.07 5.58
C ILE A 222 24.87 -0.76 5.04
N LYS A 223 25.29 0.50 5.17
CA LYS A 223 26.69 0.90 4.96
C LYS A 223 27.48 0.29 6.12
N ASN A 224 28.02 -0.91 5.87
CA ASN A 224 28.88 -1.59 6.83
C ASN A 224 29.98 -0.65 7.29
N VAL A 225 30.18 -0.58 8.60
CA VAL A 225 31.17 0.29 9.25
C VAL A 225 32.55 -0.34 9.07
N GLU A 226 33.14 -0.17 7.88
CA GLU A 226 34.52 -0.62 7.59
C GLU A 226 35.54 0.55 7.58
N ASP A 227 35.09 1.81 7.52
CA ASP A 227 35.97 3.00 7.50
C ASP A 227 36.34 3.57 8.90
N MET A 228 36.19 2.81 9.99
CA MET A 228 36.66 3.20 11.33
C MET A 228 37.72 2.27 11.95
N GLN A 229 38.47 1.53 11.13
CA GLN A 229 39.70 0.83 11.54
C GLN A 229 40.91 1.31 10.74
N GLY A 230 41.21 2.61 10.84
CA GLY A 230 42.18 3.28 9.97
C GLY A 230 43.15 4.26 10.62
N GLU A 231 43.24 4.38 11.97
CA GLU A 231 44.23 5.30 12.56
C GLU A 231 44.63 5.02 14.04
N THR A 232 45.08 3.79 14.35
CA THR A 232 45.79 3.52 15.63
C THR A 232 46.96 2.54 15.48
N SER A 233 48.13 3.04 15.02
CA SER A 233 49.48 2.57 15.41
C SER A 233 50.54 3.35 14.65
N GLY A 234 51.39 4.12 15.35
CA GLY A 234 52.42 4.92 14.66
C GLY A 234 53.27 5.85 15.52
N VAL A 235 53.30 5.71 16.85
CA VAL A 235 54.24 6.44 17.71
C VAL A 235 54.96 5.45 18.62
N VAL A 236 56.17 5.06 18.23
CA VAL A 236 57.20 4.54 19.13
C VAL A 236 58.28 5.62 19.15
N ALA A 237 58.63 6.07 20.35
CA ALA A 237 59.67 7.07 20.56
C ALA A 237 61.05 6.41 20.63
N ASP A 238 62.07 7.12 20.13
CA ASP A 238 63.44 7.10 20.64
C ASP A 238 63.64 8.32 21.55
#